data_AF-A0A096AA99-F1
#
_entry.id   AF-A0A096AA99-F1
#
_cell.length_a   1.000
_cell.length_b   1.000
_cell.length_c   1.000
_cell.angle_alpha   90.00
_cell.angle_beta   90.00
_cell.angle_gamma   90.00
#
_symmetry.space_group_name_H-M   'P 1'
#
loop_
_entity.id
_entity.type
_entity.pdbx_description
1 polymer ?
#
loop_
_entity_poly.entity_id
_entity_poly.type
_entity_poly.pdbx_seq_one_letter_code
_entity_poly.pdbx_strand_id
1 'polypeptide(L)'
;MICKHYGKEFSIYYLSKICNATSVGVSLLSIGEAVSTLGFTYTCGKASFQKIKVITSPCILHWNQNHFVVLYKVKNGKTFYIADPGKGLIKYNLEEFKKHWISTQSDGEEKGIAMFLEPTPAFYEKQTDEQPTEERSFKFLFGYIKQYRKYFVQIVLGLLVGSLLQLILPFLTQS
;
A
#
# COMPACT_ATOMS: atom_id res chain seq x y z
N MET A 1 -6.63 -8.78 0.14
CA MET A 1 -6.74 -7.52 -0.65
C MET A 1 -5.40 -6.80 -0.82
N ILE A 2 -4.75 -6.37 0.26
CA ILE A 2 -3.48 -5.61 0.18
C ILE A 2 -2.34 -6.43 -0.46
N CYS A 3 -2.15 -7.70 -0.06
CA CYS A 3 -1.16 -8.56 -0.70
C CYS A 3 -1.35 -8.65 -2.23
N LYS A 4 -2.62 -8.79 -2.66
CA LYS A 4 -3.00 -8.85 -4.09
C LYS A 4 -2.69 -7.55 -4.83
N HIS A 5 -2.84 -6.40 -4.18
CA HIS A 5 -2.42 -5.10 -4.72
C HIS A 5 -0.92 -5.07 -5.04
N TYR A 6 -0.10 -5.66 -4.17
CA TYR A 6 1.35 -5.80 -4.36
C TYR A 6 1.74 -7.03 -5.20
N GLY A 7 0.78 -7.76 -5.78
CA GLY A 7 1.04 -8.83 -6.74
C GLY A 7 1.29 -10.22 -6.14
N LYS A 8 0.92 -10.44 -4.87
CA LYS A 8 0.92 -11.78 -4.26
C LYS A 8 -0.46 -12.18 -3.76
N GLU A 9 -0.84 -13.43 -4.02
CA GLU A 9 -2.15 -13.97 -3.63
C GLU A 9 -1.95 -15.11 -2.65
N PHE A 10 -2.32 -14.88 -1.38
CA PHE A 10 -2.28 -15.88 -0.33
C PHE A 10 -3.68 -16.45 -0.11
N SER A 11 -3.75 -17.73 0.24
CA SER A 11 -5.03 -18.36 0.61
C SER A 11 -5.62 -17.68 1.84
N ILE A 12 -6.94 -17.56 1.88
CA ILE A 12 -7.64 -16.99 3.04
C ILE A 12 -7.35 -17.81 4.31
N TYR A 13 -7.26 -19.13 4.17
CA TYR A 13 -6.92 -20.04 5.26
C TYR A 13 -5.55 -19.72 5.88
N TYR A 14 -4.52 -19.53 5.04
CA TYR A 14 -3.19 -19.13 5.51
C TYR A 14 -3.23 -17.79 6.24
N LEU A 15 -3.91 -16.79 5.66
CA LEU A 15 -4.06 -15.46 6.25
C LEU A 15 -4.80 -15.51 7.60
N SER A 16 -5.89 -16.27 7.69
CA SER A 16 -6.63 -16.46 8.94
C SER A 16 -5.80 -17.13 10.03
N LYS A 17 -4.96 -18.11 9.64
CA LYS A 17 -4.05 -18.81 10.55
C LYS A 17 -2.99 -17.87 11.14
N ILE A 18 -2.33 -17.06 10.30
CA ILE A 18 -1.28 -16.14 10.78
C ILE A 18 -1.85 -14.92 11.53
N CYS A 19 -3.08 -14.51 11.25
CA CYS A 19 -3.77 -13.43 11.97
C CYS A 19 -4.32 -13.87 13.34
N ASN A 20 -4.22 -15.15 13.71
CA ASN A 20 -4.81 -15.72 14.94
C ASN A 20 -6.27 -15.26 15.14
N ALA A 21 -7.08 -15.32 14.08
CA ALA A 21 -8.45 -14.84 14.14
C ALA A 21 -9.27 -15.62 15.18
N THR A 22 -9.85 -14.91 16.15
CA THR A 22 -10.70 -15.50 17.18
C THR A 22 -12.18 -15.35 16.84
N SER A 23 -13.06 -16.06 17.55
CA SER A 23 -14.52 -15.90 17.42
C SER A 23 -15.03 -14.49 17.76
N VAL A 24 -14.24 -13.70 18.51
CA VAL A 24 -14.54 -12.31 18.90
C VAL A 24 -14.05 -11.31 17.84
N GLY A 25 -13.21 -11.76 16.90
CA GLY A 25 -12.64 -10.94 15.83
C GLY A 25 -11.11 -10.96 15.82
N VAL A 26 -10.53 -9.97 15.14
CA VAL A 26 -9.08 -9.80 14.97
C VAL A 26 -8.69 -8.43 15.51
N SER A 27 -7.66 -8.37 16.35
CA SER A 27 -7.14 -7.10 16.84
C SER A 27 -6.22 -6.43 15.82
N LEU A 28 -6.08 -5.10 15.89
CA LEU A 28 -5.12 -4.38 15.03
C LEU A 28 -3.68 -4.85 15.26
N LEU A 29 -3.33 -5.26 16.49
CA LEU A 29 -2.03 -5.84 16.83
C LEU A 29 -1.81 -7.16 16.08
N SER A 30 -2.79 -8.07 16.12
CA SER A 30 -2.72 -9.36 15.43
C SER A 30 -2.60 -9.21 13.91
N ILE A 31 -3.28 -8.21 13.33
CA ILE A 31 -3.10 -7.84 11.92
C ILE A 31 -1.65 -7.37 11.68
N GLY A 32 -1.11 -6.53 12.56
CA GLY A 32 0.27 -6.05 12.51
C GLY A 32 1.30 -7.20 12.52
N GLU A 33 1.15 -8.14 13.45
CA GLU A 33 2.01 -9.32 13.55
C GLU A 33 1.93 -10.20 12.29
N ALA A 34 0.72 -10.41 11.76
CA ALA A 34 0.52 -11.16 10.53
C ALA A 34 1.18 -10.50 9.32
N VAL A 35 1.04 -9.19 9.15
CA VAL A 35 1.66 -8.50 8.00
C VAL A 35 3.17 -8.41 8.14
N SER A 36 3.70 -8.28 9.36
CA SER A 36 5.13 -8.43 9.64
C SER A 36 5.64 -9.82 9.23
N THR A 37 4.91 -10.87 9.63
CA THR A 37 5.21 -12.24 9.22
C THR A 37 5.19 -12.39 7.70
N LEU A 38 4.29 -11.71 6.99
CA LEU A 38 4.24 -11.70 5.52
C LEU A 38 5.40 -10.93 4.87
N GLY A 39 6.19 -10.17 5.63
CA GLY A 39 7.31 -9.37 5.13
C GLY A 39 6.95 -7.91 4.86
N PHE A 40 5.89 -7.38 5.46
CA PHE A 40 5.62 -5.93 5.45
C PHE A 40 6.27 -5.25 6.67
N THR A 41 6.73 -4.02 6.48
CA THR A 41 6.81 -3.07 7.58
C THR A 41 5.46 -2.40 7.74
N TYR A 42 5.06 -2.10 8.97
CA TYR A 42 3.81 -1.41 9.23
C TYR A 42 3.97 -0.34 10.29
N THR A 43 3.10 0.66 10.23
CA THR A 43 2.95 1.68 11.27
C THR A 43 1.48 1.86 11.56
N CYS A 44 1.07 1.66 12.81
CA CYS A 44 -0.31 1.82 13.26
C CYS A 44 -0.42 3.00 14.23
N GLY A 45 -1.51 3.75 14.14
CA GLY A 45 -1.78 4.83 15.08
C GLY A 45 -2.95 5.71 14.67
N LYS A 46 -3.14 6.79 15.44
CA LYS A 46 -4.09 7.85 15.11
C LYS A 46 -3.47 8.70 13.99
N ALA A 47 -4.10 8.69 12.82
CA ALA A 47 -3.71 9.53 11.69
C ALA A 47 -4.65 10.72 11.57
N SER A 48 -4.10 11.90 11.26
CA SER A 48 -4.91 13.07 10.93
C SER A 48 -5.51 12.92 9.53
N PHE A 49 -6.65 13.55 9.33
CA PHE A 49 -7.32 13.56 8.03
C PHE A 49 -6.41 14.09 6.89
N GLN A 50 -5.56 15.08 7.18
CA GLN A 50 -4.62 15.64 6.19
C GLN A 50 -3.65 14.58 5.67
N LYS A 51 -3.17 13.68 6.53
CA LYS A 51 -2.28 12.57 6.11
C LYS A 51 -3.01 11.57 5.23
N ILE A 52 -4.27 11.23 5.55
CA ILE A 52 -5.06 10.30 4.73
C ILE A 52 -5.39 10.89 3.36
N LYS A 53 -5.65 12.20 3.28
CA LYS A 53 -6.02 12.86 2.02
C LYS A 53 -4.94 12.76 0.93
N VAL A 54 -3.67 12.62 1.32
CA VAL A 54 -2.51 12.60 0.41
C VAL A 54 -1.90 11.22 0.21
N ILE A 55 -2.49 10.17 0.79
CA ILE A 55 -1.91 8.83 0.71
C ILE A 55 -1.98 8.25 -0.70
N THR A 56 -0.89 7.60 -1.11
CA THR A 56 -0.74 6.96 -2.42
C THR A 56 -0.77 5.44 -2.36
N SER A 57 -0.47 4.87 -1.21
CA SER A 57 -0.44 3.41 -0.96
C SER A 57 -1.71 2.95 -0.24
N PRO A 58 -2.15 1.69 -0.42
CA PRO A 58 -3.27 1.15 0.32
C PRO A 58 -2.98 1.08 1.82
N CYS A 59 -3.97 1.40 2.66
CA CYS A 59 -3.87 1.30 4.10
C CYS A 59 -5.13 0.65 4.71
N ILE A 60 -4.99 0.09 5.91
CA ILE A 60 -6.11 -0.47 6.67
C ILE A 60 -6.65 0.62 7.59
N LEU A 61 -7.96 0.81 7.57
CA LEU A 61 -8.66 1.77 8.42
C LEU A 61 -9.54 1.03 9.41
N HIS A 62 -9.55 1.49 10.66
CA HIS A 62 -10.60 1.12 11.60
C HIS A 62 -11.87 1.89 11.25
N TRP A 63 -12.98 1.19 11.10
CA TRP A 63 -14.21 1.69 10.48
C TRP A 63 -15.40 1.42 11.39
N ASN A 64 -16.24 2.43 11.61
CA ASN A 64 -17.44 2.35 12.47
C ASN A 64 -17.18 1.76 13.87
N GLN A 65 -15.94 1.87 14.37
CA GLN A 65 -15.50 1.35 15.66
C GLN A 65 -15.62 -0.18 15.85
N ASN A 66 -15.89 -0.95 14.79
CA ASN A 66 -16.14 -2.39 14.91
C ASN A 66 -15.61 -3.24 13.74
N HIS A 67 -15.04 -2.64 12.69
CA HIS A 67 -14.60 -3.37 11.50
C HIS A 67 -13.34 -2.75 10.89
N PHE A 68 -12.62 -3.50 10.05
CA PHE A 68 -11.48 -3.01 9.28
C PHE A 68 -11.76 -2.96 7.78
N VAL A 69 -11.45 -1.84 7.13
CA VAL A 69 -11.60 -1.68 5.67
C VAL A 69 -10.27 -1.26 5.04
N VAL A 70 -10.13 -1.43 3.73
CA VAL A 70 -8.92 -1.02 3.00
C VAL A 70 -9.20 0.23 2.18
N LEU A 71 -8.54 1.34 2.50
CA LEU A 71 -8.49 2.49 1.61
C LEU A 71 -7.41 2.24 0.56
N TYR A 72 -7.80 2.11 -0.71
CA TYR A 72 -6.86 1.76 -1.78
C TYR A 72 -6.59 2.90 -2.77
N LYS A 73 -7.40 3.97 -2.75
CA LYS A 73 -7.20 5.14 -3.60
C LYS A 73 -7.91 6.36 -3.04
N VAL A 74 -7.26 7.52 -3.13
CA VAL A 74 -7.87 8.83 -2.89
C VAL A 74 -7.83 9.64 -4.20
N LYS A 75 -8.96 10.19 -4.63
CA LYS A 75 -9.05 11.05 -5.82
C LYS A 75 -9.32 12.49 -5.41
N ASN A 76 -8.45 13.40 -5.85
CA ASN A 76 -8.54 14.84 -5.63
C ASN A 76 -8.71 15.25 -4.15
N GLY A 77 -8.33 14.38 -3.21
CA GLY A 77 -8.53 14.57 -1.78
C GLY A 77 -10.01 14.70 -1.34
N LYS A 78 -10.97 14.30 -2.17
CA LYS A 78 -12.42 14.44 -1.90
C LYS A 78 -13.19 13.13 -2.05
N THR A 79 -12.68 12.19 -2.85
CA THR A 79 -13.32 10.89 -3.05
C THR A 79 -12.40 9.78 -2.55
N PHE A 80 -12.94 8.95 -1.67
CA PHE A 80 -12.23 7.86 -0.99
C PHE A 80 -12.73 6.53 -1.52
N TYR A 81 -11.82 5.70 -2.03
CA TYR A 81 -12.14 4.41 -2.59
C TYR A 81 -11.79 3.33 -1.57
N ILE A 82 -12.82 2.70 -1.03
CA ILE A 82 -12.73 1.73 0.06
C ILE A 82 -13.05 0.34 -0.48
N ALA A 83 -12.25 -0.64 -0.11
CA ALA A 83 -12.56 -2.05 -0.27
C ALA A 83 -12.98 -2.60 1.09
N ASP A 84 -14.28 -2.86 1.23
CA ASP A 84 -14.91 -3.40 2.41
C ASP A 84 -15.08 -4.92 2.22
N PRO A 85 -14.52 -5.77 3.11
CA PRO A 85 -14.71 -7.22 3.06
C PRO A 85 -16.18 -7.67 2.99
N GLY A 86 -17.11 -6.96 3.62
CA GLY A 86 -18.53 -7.31 3.66
C GLY A 86 -19.37 -6.71 2.53
N LYS A 87 -18.89 -5.63 1.90
CA LYS A 87 -19.68 -4.88 0.89
C LYS A 87 -19.00 -4.72 -0.47
N GLY A 88 -17.76 -5.15 -0.62
CA GLY A 88 -16.97 -4.99 -1.83
C GLY A 88 -16.40 -3.58 -1.99
N LEU A 89 -16.30 -3.11 -3.25
CA LEU A 89 -15.67 -1.83 -3.59
C LEU A 89 -16.69 -0.68 -3.51
N ILE A 90 -16.49 0.24 -2.57
CA ILE A 90 -17.35 1.39 -2.33
C ILE A 90 -16.57 2.69 -2.53
N LYS A 91 -17.29 3.74 -2.93
CA LYS A 91 -16.77 5.11 -2.99
C LYS A 91 -17.52 5.97 -1.98
N TYR A 92 -16.78 6.73 -1.19
CA TYR A 92 -17.32 7.70 -0.25
C TYR A 92 -16.90 9.11 -0.61
N ASN A 93 -17.79 10.06 -0.38
CA ASN A 93 -17.43 11.47 -0.34
C ASN A 93 -16.73 11.82 0.99
N LEU A 94 -16.28 13.07 1.12
CA LEU A 94 -15.55 13.55 2.29
C LEU A 94 -16.32 13.37 3.60
N GLU A 95 -17.57 13.82 3.62
CA GLU A 95 -18.42 13.83 4.81
C GLU A 95 -18.76 12.41 5.27
N GLU A 96 -19.12 11.54 4.32
CA GLU A 96 -19.40 10.14 4.60
C GLU A 96 -18.15 9.41 5.13
N PHE A 97 -17.00 9.62 4.49
CA PHE A 97 -15.74 9.01 4.92
C PHE A 97 -15.40 9.42 6.35
N LYS A 98 -15.48 10.72 6.64
CA LYS A 98 -15.22 11.29 7.98
C LYS A 98 -16.14 10.69 9.03
N LYS A 99 -17.45 10.61 8.74
CA LYS A 99 -18.45 10.03 9.65
C LYS A 99 -18.12 8.60 10.06
N HIS A 100 -17.55 7.80 9.16
CA HIS A 100 -17.25 6.40 9.42
C HIS A 100 -15.85 6.15 10.01
N TRP A 101 -14.87 7.00 9.68
CA TRP A 101 -13.47 6.77 10.03
C TRP A 101 -12.99 7.54 11.27
N ILE A 102 -13.51 8.75 11.51
CA ILE A 102 -13.07 9.56 12.65
C ILE A 102 -13.48 8.86 13.95
N SER A 103 -12.50 8.70 14.84
CA SER A 103 -12.71 8.09 16.16
C SER A 103 -12.48 9.06 17.31
N THR A 104 -11.69 10.12 17.10
CA THR A 104 -11.34 11.08 18.15
C THR A 104 -11.01 12.43 17.53
N GLN A 105 -11.22 13.49 18.30
CA GLN A 105 -10.66 14.80 18.00
C GLN A 105 -9.61 15.13 19.07
N SER A 106 -8.44 15.62 18.65
CA SER A 106 -7.35 16.04 19.54
C SER A 106 -6.74 17.28 18.94
N ASP A 107 -6.60 18.34 19.74
CA ASP A 107 -6.00 19.61 19.33
C ASP A 107 -6.72 20.26 18.14
N GLY A 108 -8.04 20.10 18.06
CA GLY A 108 -8.86 20.59 16.94
C GLY A 108 -8.75 19.78 15.64
N GLU A 109 -7.91 18.74 15.61
CA GLU A 109 -7.78 17.86 14.45
C GLU A 109 -8.61 16.57 14.60
N GLU A 110 -9.37 16.28 13.54
CA GLU A 110 -10.06 15.00 13.36
C GLU A 110 -9.05 13.88 13.07
N LYS A 111 -9.03 12.87 13.95
CA LYS A 111 -8.12 11.73 13.86
C LYS A 111 -8.90 10.42 13.84
N GLY A 112 -8.44 9.50 13.01
CA GLY A 112 -8.95 8.13 12.93
C GLY A 112 -7.81 7.13 13.06
N ILE A 113 -8.13 5.88 13.37
CA ILE A 113 -7.12 4.83 13.47
C ILE A 113 -6.83 4.28 12.07
N ALA A 114 -5.55 4.22 11.73
CA ALA A 114 -5.08 3.67 10.47
C ALA A 114 -3.79 2.84 10.68
N MET A 115 -3.60 1.84 9.83
CA MET A 115 -2.37 1.09 9.68
C MET A 115 -1.86 1.25 8.26
N PHE A 116 -0.65 1.76 8.16
CA PHE A 116 0.10 1.93 6.92
C PHE A 116 1.01 0.72 6.74
N LEU A 117 1.10 0.20 5.52
CA LEU A 117 1.86 -1.00 5.19
C LEU A 117 2.78 -0.72 4.02
N GLU A 118 4.03 -1.18 4.12
CA GLU A 118 5.03 -1.07 3.07
C GLU A 118 5.69 -2.43 2.85
N PRO A 119 5.73 -2.96 1.61
CA PRO A 119 6.36 -4.25 1.36
C PRO A 119 7.88 -4.14 1.47
N THR A 120 8.51 -5.11 2.14
CA THR A 120 9.97 -5.26 2.19
C THR A 120 10.45 -6.30 1.16
N PRO A 121 11.77 -6.50 0.96
CA PRO A 121 12.25 -7.56 0.08
C PRO A 121 11.73 -8.94 0.50
N ALA A 122 11.64 -9.18 1.81
CA ALA A 122 11.12 -10.42 2.37
C ALA A 122 9.68 -10.72 1.93
N PHE A 123 8.84 -9.69 1.74
CA PHE A 123 7.50 -9.89 1.19
C PHE A 123 7.54 -10.51 -0.19
N TYR A 124 8.48 -10.10 -1.05
CA TYR A 124 8.61 -10.61 -2.41
C TYR A 124 9.35 -11.95 -2.50
N GLU A 125 10.20 -12.27 -1.53
CA GLU A 125 10.90 -13.55 -1.44
C GLU A 125 10.01 -14.68 -0.90
N LYS A 126 9.02 -14.35 -0.08
CA LYS A 126 8.15 -15.36 0.55
C LYS A 126 7.40 -16.20 -0.48
N GLN A 127 7.69 -17.50 -0.55
CA GLN A 127 6.94 -18.40 -1.43
C GLN A 127 5.48 -18.46 -0.97
N THR A 128 4.57 -18.38 -1.93
CA THR A 128 3.15 -18.67 -1.69
C THR A 128 2.99 -20.14 -2.02
N ASP A 129 2.22 -20.90 -1.22
CA ASP A 129 2.21 -22.38 -1.15
C ASP A 129 1.96 -23.18 -2.46
N GLU A 130 2.09 -22.59 -3.66
CA GLU A 130 1.80 -23.23 -4.95
C GLU A 130 2.83 -23.02 -6.07
N GLN A 131 4.06 -22.51 -5.84
CA GLN A 131 5.07 -22.52 -6.93
C GLN A 131 6.46 -22.98 -6.50
N PRO A 132 7.14 -23.82 -7.34
CA PRO A 132 8.41 -24.40 -6.98
C PRO A 132 9.52 -23.34 -6.97
N THR A 133 10.46 -23.60 -6.07
CA THR A 133 11.82 -23.08 -6.05
C THR A 133 12.44 -23.06 -7.44
N GLU A 134 12.79 -21.88 -7.96
CA GLU A 134 13.98 -21.73 -8.79
C GLU A 134 14.47 -20.27 -8.83
N GLU A 135 15.77 -20.15 -8.56
CA GLU A 135 16.72 -19.05 -8.75
C GLU A 135 16.24 -17.61 -8.50
N ARG A 136 16.73 -17.02 -7.40
CA ARG A 136 16.86 -15.56 -7.08
C ARG A 136 16.20 -14.65 -8.12
N SER A 137 14.87 -14.66 -8.14
CA SER A 137 14.13 -14.22 -9.31
C SER A 137 14.05 -12.71 -9.34
N PHE A 138 14.62 -12.07 -10.38
CA PHE A 138 14.52 -10.63 -10.71
C PHE A 138 13.08 -10.05 -10.59
N LYS A 139 12.06 -10.90 -10.47
CA LYS A 139 10.70 -10.59 -10.02
C LYS A 139 10.64 -9.72 -8.75
N PHE A 140 11.58 -9.87 -7.80
CA PHE A 140 11.63 -8.99 -6.62
C PHE A 140 11.93 -7.53 -7.01
N LEU A 141 12.90 -7.30 -7.91
CA LEU A 141 13.25 -5.96 -8.42
C LEU A 141 12.09 -5.34 -9.21
N PHE A 142 11.35 -6.16 -9.95
CA PHE A 142 10.19 -5.68 -10.70
C PHE A 142 9.07 -5.13 -9.79
N GLY A 143 8.92 -5.69 -8.58
CA GLY A 143 8.03 -5.15 -7.54
C GLY A 143 8.39 -3.71 -7.15
N TYR A 144 9.68 -3.42 -6.95
CA TYR A 144 10.18 -2.08 -6.64
C TYR A 144 9.99 -1.09 -7.80
N ILE A 145 10.33 -1.51 -9.02
CA ILE A 145 10.12 -0.69 -10.21
C ILE A 145 8.64 -0.34 -10.36
N LYS A 146 7.73 -1.29 -10.09
CA LYS A 146 6.29 -1.06 -10.15
C LYS A 146 5.83 -0.05 -9.09
N GLN A 147 6.35 -0.12 -7.86
CA GLN A 147 6.03 0.81 -6.77
C GLN A 147 6.46 2.26 -7.11
N TYR A 148 7.62 2.44 -7.74
CA TYR A 148 8.19 3.75 -8.05
C TYR A 148 8.18 4.09 -9.55
N ARG A 149 7.24 3.52 -10.32
CA ARG A 149 7.22 3.61 -11.79
C ARG A 149 7.35 5.03 -12.36
N LYS A 150 6.77 6.02 -11.67
CA LYS A 150 6.82 7.43 -12.10
C LYS A 150 8.24 8.00 -12.05
N TYR A 151 8.95 7.73 -10.96
CA TYR A 151 10.35 8.16 -10.80
C TYR A 151 11.27 7.39 -11.74
N PHE A 152 11.01 6.09 -11.93
CA PHE A 152 11.78 5.27 -12.87
C PHE A 152 11.67 5.79 -14.31
N VAL A 153 10.46 6.16 -14.76
CA VAL A 153 10.26 6.79 -16.07
C VAL A 153 11.00 8.12 -16.19
N GLN A 154 11.05 8.93 -15.12
CA GLN A 154 11.83 10.19 -15.14
C GLN A 154 13.33 9.93 -15.30
N ILE A 155 13.88 8.92 -14.62
CA ILE A 155 15.29 8.53 -14.75
C ILE A 155 15.59 8.08 -16.19
N VAL A 156 14.73 7.24 -16.78
CA VAL A 156 14.90 6.76 -18.16
C VAL A 156 14.83 7.92 -19.17
N LEU A 157 13.87 8.84 -19.02
CA LEU A 157 13.79 10.03 -19.86
C LEU A 157 15.03 10.94 -19.71
N GLY A 158 15.49 11.15 -18.48
CA GLY A 158 16.70 11.94 -18.21
C GLY A 158 17.95 11.32 -18.86
N LEU A 159 18.10 10.00 -18.77
CA LEU A 159 19.17 9.25 -19.43
C LEU A 159 19.11 9.42 -20.96
N LEU A 160 17.94 9.25 -21.57
CA LEU A 160 17.77 9.42 -23.03
C LEU A 160 18.16 10.83 -23.50
N VAL A 161 17.70 11.86 -22.80
CA VAL A 161 18.05 13.25 -23.12
C VAL A 161 19.56 13.48 -22.96
N GLY A 162 20.16 12.99 -21.89
CA GLY A 162 21.61 13.07 -21.67
C GLY A 162 22.42 12.40 -22.77
N SER A 163 22.03 11.18 -23.18
CA SER A 163 22.68 10.46 -24.27
C SER A 163 22.53 11.17 -25.62
N LEU A 164 21.38 11.77 -25.91
CA LEU A 164 21.19 12.57 -27.14
C LEU A 164 22.08 13.82 -27.16
N LEU A 165 22.20 14.53 -26.03
CA LEU A 165 23.11 15.68 -25.93
C LEU A 165 24.57 15.26 -26.11
N GLN A 166 24.98 14.13 -25.53
CA GLN A 166 26.33 13.56 -25.73
C GLN A 166 26.62 13.23 -27.19
N LEU A 167 25.61 12.81 -27.96
CA LEU A 167 25.78 12.55 -29.40
C LEU A 167 25.90 13.84 -30.23
N ILE A 168 25.30 14.94 -29.80
CA ILE A 168 25.32 16.23 -30.50
C ILE A 168 26.62 16.99 -30.22
N LEU A 169 27.18 16.88 -29.02
CA LEU A 169 28.40 17.59 -28.61
C LEU A 169 29.58 17.42 -29.59
N PRO A 170 29.94 16.20 -30.06
CA PRO A 170 31.00 16.01 -31.06
C PRO A 170 30.78 16.78 -32.34
N PHE A 171 29.53 16.92 -32.82
CA PHE A 171 29.23 17.68 -34.03
C PHE A 171 29.34 19.19 -33.85
N LEU A 172 29.17 19.70 -32.61
CA LEU A 172 29.33 21.12 -32.31
C LEU A 172 30.79 21.52 -32.07
N THR A 173 31.63 20.60 -31.59
CA THR A 173 33.07 20.84 -31.37
C THR A 173 33.94 20.46 -32.55
N GLN A 174 33.39 19.84 -33.59
CA GLN A 174 34.08 19.59 -34.86
C GLN A 174 34.00 20.83 -35.75
N SER A 175 34.82 21.85 -35.44
CA SER A 175 35.08 23.04 -36.27
C SER A 175 36.56 23.24 -36.45
#